data_AF-A0A946CVP3-F1
#
_entry.id   AF-A0A946CVP3-F1
#
_cell.length_a   1.000
_cell.length_b   1.000
_cell.length_c   1.000
_cell.angle_alpha   90.00
_cell.angle_beta   90.00
_cell.angle_gamma   90.00
#
_symmetry.space_group_name_H-M   'P 1'
#
loop_
_entity.id
_entity.type
_entity.pdbx_description
1 polymer ?
#
loop_
_entity_poly.entity_id
_entity_poly.type
_entity_poly.pdbx_seq_one_letter_code
_entity_poly.pdbx_strand_id
1 'polypeptide(L)'
;MTITESHNTEELKAALEQLKSYISRIQHDLNNPLSVVSGNVELLKELAIALNVYADVEDPLEDMGAALDKLTEQVDRLMVIRSMLSNLSEKL
;
A
#
# COMPACT_ATOMS: atom_id res chain seq x y z
N MET A 1 -16.50 32.51 -15.27
CA MET A 1 -15.20 31.85 -15.44
C MET A 1 -14.47 32.47 -16.59
N THR A 2 -13.27 32.98 -16.36
CA THR A 2 -12.35 33.42 -17.41
C THR A 2 -11.69 32.20 -18.07
N ILE A 3 -11.22 32.33 -19.32
CA ILE A 3 -10.56 31.24 -20.08
C ILE A 3 -9.37 30.66 -19.27
N THR A 4 -8.66 31.52 -18.53
CA THR A 4 -7.54 31.13 -17.66
C THR A 4 -7.97 30.26 -16.48
N GLU A 5 -9.12 30.55 -15.85
CA GLU A 5 -9.67 29.71 -14.76
C GLU A 5 -10.09 28.33 -15.27
N SER A 6 -10.71 28.27 -16.46
CA SER A 6 -11.10 27.01 -17.09
C SER A 6 -9.88 26.15 -17.45
N HIS A 7 -8.81 26.76 -17.94
CA HIS A 7 -7.57 26.05 -18.29
C HIS A 7 -6.87 25.48 -17.06
N ASN A 8 -6.78 26.26 -15.98
CA ASN A 8 -6.16 25.82 -14.72
C ASN A 8 -6.92 24.66 -14.06
N THR A 9 -8.26 24.65 -14.15
CA THR A 9 -9.08 23.54 -13.62
C THR A 9 -8.83 22.24 -14.39
N GLU A 10 -8.70 22.29 -15.72
CA GLU A 10 -8.42 21.11 -16.54
C GLU A 10 -7.01 20.56 -16.30
N GLU A 11 -6.01 21.43 -16.15
CA GLU A 11 -4.65 21.00 -15.78
C GLU A 11 -4.61 20.34 -14.40
N LEU A 12 -5.35 20.89 -13.42
CA LEU A 12 -5.46 20.30 -12.09
C LEU A 12 -6.16 18.94 -12.12
N LYS A 13 -7.25 18.79 -12.89
CA LYS A 13 -7.92 17.49 -13.09
C LYS A 13 -6.97 16.47 -13.70
N ALA A 14 -6.23 16.85 -14.75
CA ALA A 14 -5.26 15.96 -15.38
C ALA A 14 -4.15 15.52 -14.41
N ALA A 15 -3.65 16.43 -13.57
CA ALA A 15 -2.66 16.11 -12.55
C ALA A 15 -3.22 15.15 -11.47
N LEU A 16 -4.47 15.35 -11.04
CA LEU A 16 -5.15 14.47 -10.08
C LEU A 16 -5.36 13.06 -10.64
N GLU A 17 -5.75 12.92 -11.92
CA GLU A 17 -5.86 11.62 -12.57
C GLU A 17 -4.51 10.89 -12.65
N GLN A 18 -3.44 11.61 -12.97
CA GLN A 18 -2.10 11.03 -12.98
C GLN A 18 -1.69 10.54 -11.59
N LEU A 19 -1.90 11.34 -10.54
CA LEU A 19 -1.61 10.94 -9.16
C LEU A 19 -2.40 9.69 -8.74
N LYS A 20 -3.70 9.61 -9.06
CA LYS A 20 -4.52 8.43 -8.79
C LYS A 20 -3.99 7.18 -9.50
N SER A 21 -3.53 7.33 -10.75
CA SER A 21 -2.91 6.24 -11.51
C SER A 21 -1.62 5.76 -10.88
N TYR A 22 -0.72 6.69 -10.49
CA TYR A 22 0.53 6.34 -9.81
C TYR A 22 0.29 5.63 -8.48
N ILE A 23 -0.62 6.13 -7.65
CA ILE A 23 -0.96 5.49 -6.37
C ILE A 23 -1.49 4.07 -6.60
N SER A 24 -2.35 3.87 -7.60
CA SER A 24 -2.89 2.54 -7.90
C SER A 24 -1.83 1.56 -8.38
N ARG A 25 -0.83 2.03 -9.15
CA ARG A 25 0.33 1.20 -9.54
C ARG A 25 1.18 0.82 -8.33
N ILE A 26 1.52 1.79 -7.48
CA ILE A 26 2.28 1.53 -6.24
C ILE A 26 1.56 0.50 -5.37
N GLN A 27 0.25 0.63 -5.20
CA GLN A 27 -0.56 -0.33 -4.45
C GLN A 27 -0.43 -1.75 -5.03
N HIS A 28 -0.63 -1.89 -6.34
CA HIS A 28 -0.52 -3.19 -7.01
C HIS A 28 0.89 -3.78 -6.87
N ASP A 29 1.91 -2.95 -7.10
CA ASP A 29 3.32 -3.36 -7.09
C ASP A 29 3.82 -3.72 -5.68
N LEU A 30 3.20 -3.18 -4.62
CA LEU A 30 3.51 -3.53 -3.23
C LEU A 30 2.71 -4.73 -2.71
N ASN A 31 1.45 -4.88 -3.11
CA ASN A 31 0.60 -5.98 -2.64
C ASN A 31 1.18 -7.35 -2.98
N ASN A 32 1.72 -7.50 -4.19
CA ASN A 32 2.28 -8.77 -4.64
C ASN A 32 3.51 -9.22 -3.80
N PRO A 33 4.58 -8.43 -3.65
CA PRO A 33 5.71 -8.82 -2.80
C PRO A 33 5.31 -8.92 -1.32
N LEU A 34 4.42 -8.07 -0.80
CA LEU A 34 3.96 -8.19 0.60
C LEU A 34 3.24 -9.53 0.84
N SER A 35 2.37 -9.95 -0.08
CA SER A 35 1.69 -11.24 0.01
C SER A 35 2.68 -12.41 -0.01
N VAL A 36 3.68 -12.37 -0.88
CA VAL A 36 4.74 -13.39 -0.94
C VAL A 36 5.54 -13.45 0.36
N VAL A 37 5.98 -12.30 0.89
CA VAL A 37 6.76 -12.27 2.13
C VAL A 37 5.92 -12.71 3.33
N SER A 38 4.64 -12.34 3.39
CA SER A 38 3.70 -12.81 4.41
C SER A 38 3.58 -14.33 4.41
N GLY A 39 3.34 -14.94 3.25
CA GLY A 39 3.27 -16.40 3.15
C GLY A 39 4.60 -17.08 3.51
N ASN A 40 5.74 -16.46 3.19
CA ASN A 40 7.04 -16.99 3.57
C ASN A 40 7.27 -16.93 5.10
N VAL A 41 6.81 -15.87 5.78
CA VAL A 41 6.89 -15.76 7.25
C VAL A 41 6.02 -16.83 7.92
N GLU A 42 4.79 -17.04 7.42
CA GLU A 42 3.91 -18.11 7.89
C GLU A 42 4.55 -19.49 7.71
N LEU A 43 5.11 -19.76 6.53
CA LEU A 43 5.82 -21.01 6.25
C LEU A 43 7.02 -21.21 7.19
N LEU A 44 7.82 -20.17 7.42
CA LEU A 44 8.96 -20.25 8.35
C LEU A 44 8.51 -20.55 9.77
N LYS A 45 7.39 -19.96 10.20
CA LYS A 45 6.77 -20.26 11.51
C LYS A 45 6.35 -21.72 11.61
N GLU A 46 5.67 -22.26 10.60
CA GLU A 46 5.29 -23.67 10.55
C GLU A 46 6.51 -24.61 10.59
N LEU A 47 7.55 -24.31 9.81
CA LEU A 47 8.79 -25.09 9.79
C LEU A 47 9.52 -25.04 11.14
N ALA A 48 9.59 -23.88 11.77
CA ALA A 48 10.24 -23.73 13.07
C ALA A 48 9.52 -24.53 14.16
N ILE A 49 8.18 -24.57 14.12
CA ILE A 49 7.37 -25.44 14.99
C ILE A 49 7.64 -26.91 14.69
N ALA A 50 7.61 -27.32 13.42
CA ALA A 50 7.80 -28.71 13.02
C ALA A 50 9.20 -29.26 13.38
N LEU A 51 10.22 -28.40 13.34
CA LEU A 51 11.60 -28.74 13.71
C LEU A 51 11.89 -28.55 15.21
N ASN A 52 10.91 -28.10 16.00
CA ASN A 52 11.05 -27.80 17.43
C ASN A 52 12.17 -26.78 17.73
N VAL A 53 12.30 -25.77 16.88
CA VAL A 53 13.25 -24.65 17.01
C VAL A 53 12.55 -23.29 17.13
N TYR A 54 11.22 -23.27 17.26
CA TYR A 54 10.44 -22.02 17.30
C TYR A 54 10.92 -21.06 18.39
N ALA A 55 11.26 -21.57 19.58
CA ALA A 55 11.77 -20.73 20.67
C ALA A 55 13.07 -19.99 20.33
N ASP A 56 13.88 -20.52 19.39
CA ASP A 56 15.13 -19.89 18.96
C ASP A 56 14.89 -18.75 17.95
N VAL A 57 13.71 -18.71 17.34
CA VAL A 57 13.36 -17.78 16.25
C VAL A 57 12.02 -17.06 16.47
N GLU A 58 11.47 -17.10 17.68
CA GLU A 58 10.18 -16.50 18.01
C GLU A 58 10.21 -14.98 17.79
N ASP A 59 11.11 -14.28 18.49
CA ASP A 59 11.30 -12.83 18.37
C ASP A 59 11.48 -12.35 16.91
N PRO A 60 12.41 -12.91 16.10
CA PRO A 60 12.57 -12.44 14.72
C PRO A 60 11.35 -12.74 13.83
N LEU A 61 10.61 -13.84 14.06
CA LEU A 61 9.38 -14.11 13.31
C LEU A 61 8.26 -13.15 13.68
N GLU A 62 8.13 -12.78 14.95
CA GLU A 62 7.18 -11.76 15.40
C GLU A 62 7.53 -10.38 14.84
N ASP A 63 8.81 -10.00 14.86
CA ASP A 63 9.30 -8.74 14.27
C ASP A 63 9.01 -8.67 12.77
N MET A 64 9.19 -9.77 12.03
CA MET A 64 8.86 -9.84 10.61
C MET A 64 7.35 -9.68 10.37
N GLY A 65 6.51 -10.33 11.18
CA GLY A 65 5.06 -10.18 11.12
C GLY A 65 4.63 -8.73 11.37
N ALA A 66 5.12 -8.12 12.44
CA ALA A 66 4.82 -6.72 12.78
C ALA A 66 5.26 -5.73 11.70
N ALA A 67 6.41 -5.98 11.06
CA ALA A 67 6.88 -5.17 9.95
C ALA A 67 5.96 -5.27 8.72
N LEU A 68 5.48 -6.48 8.39
CA LEU A 68 4.53 -6.71 7.30
C LEU A 68 3.17 -6.05 7.56
N ASP A 69 2.66 -6.15 8.79
CA ASP A 69 1.41 -5.49 9.18
C ASP A 69 1.51 -3.97 8.99
N LYS A 70 2.62 -3.39 9.45
CA LYS A 70 2.86 -1.94 9.32
C LYS A 70 2.97 -1.50 7.86
N LEU A 71 3.60 -2.31 7.01
CA LEU A 71 3.71 -2.03 5.58
C LEU A 71 2.34 -2.12 4.88
N THR A 72 1.55 -3.14 5.22
CA THR A 72 0.18 -3.30 4.74
C THR A 72 -0.68 -2.08 5.12
N GLU A 73 -0.57 -1.62 6.37
CA GLU A 73 -1.25 -0.40 6.82
C GLU A 73 -0.82 0.84 6.01
N GLN A 74 0.45 0.97 5.65
CA GLN A 74 0.89 2.10 4.81
C GLN A 74 0.32 2.02 3.40
N VAL A 75 0.19 0.81 2.82
CA VAL A 75 -0.46 0.63 1.52
C VAL A 75 -1.94 0.97 1.60
N ASP A 76 -2.62 0.61 2.69
CA ASP A 76 -4.02 0.98 2.89
C ASP A 76 -4.21 2.49 3.03
N ARG A 77 -3.29 3.19 3.69
CA ARG A 77 -3.29 4.66 3.77
C ARG A 77 -3.15 5.30 2.39
N LEU A 78 -2.41 4.70 1.46
CA LEU A 78 -2.37 5.18 0.07
C LEU A 78 -3.75 5.07 -0.61
N MET A 79 -4.55 4.04 -0.31
CA MET A 79 -5.93 3.93 -0.82
C MET A 79 -6.83 5.04 -0.29
N VAL A 80 -6.67 5.42 0.98
CA VAL A 80 -7.40 6.54 1.58
C VAL A 80 -7.06 7.84 0.85
N ILE A 81 -5.77 8.11 0.60
CA ILE A 81 -5.32 9.28 -0.16
C ILE A 81 -5.92 9.26 -1.56
N ARG A 82 -5.88 8.14 -2.28
CA ARG A 82 -6.49 8.01 -3.62
C ARG A 82 -7.98 8.38 -3.59
N SER A 83 -8.70 7.91 -2.58
CA SER A 83 -10.13 8.18 -2.41
C SER A 83 -10.40 9.66 -2.15
N MET A 84 -9.57 10.31 -1.33
CA MET A 84 -9.61 11.76 -1.11
C MET A 84 -9.36 12.54 -2.42
N LEU A 85 -8.40 12.11 -3.24
CA LEU A 85 -8.12 12.72 -4.54
C LEU A 85 -9.28 12.55 -5.53
N SER A 86 -9.96 11.40 -5.55
CA SER A 86 -11.18 11.22 -6.35
C SER A 86 -12.27 12.21 -5.93
N ASN A 87 -12.54 12.31 -4.63
CA ASN A 87 -13.54 13.25 -4.10
C ASN A 87 -13.20 14.71 -4.40
N LEU A 88 -11.91 15.07 -4.45
CA LEU A 88 -11.47 16.40 -4.84
C LEU A 88 -11.70 16.65 -6.33
N SER A 89 -11.31 15.69 -7.17
CA SER A 89 -11.48 15.78 -8.63
C SER A 89 -12.94 15.91 -9.06
N GLU A 90 -13.87 15.28 -8.35
CA GLU A 90 -15.32 15.37 -8.60
C GLU A 90 -15.92 16.74 -8.24
N LYS A 91 -15.23 17.52 -7.40
CA LYS A 91 -15.66 18.86 -6.95
C LYS A 91 -15.09 20.01 -7.78
N LEU A 92 -14.14 19.72 -8.67
CA LEU A 92 -13.52 20.66 -9.60
C LEU A 92 -14.32 20.73 -10.91
#